data_AF-A0A947RAD0-F1
#
_entry.id   AF-A0A947RAD0-F1
#
_cell.length_a   1.000
_cell.length_b   1.000
_cell.length_c   1.000
_cell.angle_alpha   90.00
_cell.angle_beta   90.00
_cell.angle_gamma   90.00
#
_symmetry.space_group_name_H-M   'P 1'
#
loop_
_entity.id
_entity.type
_entity.pdbx_description
1 polymer ?
#
loop_
_entity_poly.entity_id
_entity_poly.type
_entity_poly.pdbx_seq_one_letter_code
_entity_poly.pdbx_strand_id
1 'polypeptide(L)'
;MSNEILLGLRDRSLTPKEAYKELYPKQKTQMLRRAHFVKIRIRIPDDKAANRLMRIIFLLPAPLFFVKFFLRFMKDDQESLPLSKKEIYELISYRGIKIQVKTTSGENISIKTF
;
A
#
# COMPACT_ATOMS: atom_id res chain seq x y z
N MET A 1 11.46 -5.37 -30.45
CA MET A 1 12.21 -4.75 -29.33
C MET A 1 13.39 -5.61 -28.87
N SER A 2 13.22 -6.71 -28.12
CA SER A 2 14.38 -7.45 -27.58
C SER A 2 15.33 -8.03 -28.65
N ASN A 3 14.79 -8.55 -29.75
CA ASN A 3 15.60 -9.09 -30.86
C ASN A 3 16.41 -8.03 -31.62
N GLU A 4 15.90 -6.80 -31.72
CA GLU A 4 16.59 -5.72 -32.46
C GLU A 4 17.83 -5.24 -31.68
N ILE A 5 17.74 -5.19 -30.36
CA ILE A 5 18.87 -4.83 -29.48
C ILE A 5 19.96 -5.93 -29.53
N LEU A 6 19.56 -7.21 -29.55
CA LEU A 6 20.49 -8.33 -29.65
C LEU A 6 21.19 -8.39 -31.02
N LEU A 7 20.48 -8.03 -32.10
CA LEU A 7 21.06 -7.90 -33.43
C LEU A 7 22.07 -6.73 -33.48
N GLY A 8 21.74 -5.58 -32.89
CA GLY A 8 22.68 -4.45 -32.79
C GLY A 8 23.93 -4.76 -31.95
N LEU A 9 23.81 -5.62 -30.94
CA LEU A 9 24.96 -6.13 -30.19
C LEU A 9 25.83 -7.07 -31.04
N ARG A 10 25.19 -7.98 -31.79
CA ARG A 10 25.88 -8.92 -32.69
C ARG A 10 26.64 -8.18 -33.80
N ASP A 11 26.01 -7.17 -34.37
CA ASP A 11 26.56 -6.39 -35.50
C ASP A 11 27.52 -5.28 -35.01
N ARG A 12 27.85 -5.25 -33.70
CA ARG A 12 28.75 -4.29 -33.02
C ARG A 12 28.33 -2.83 -33.13
N SER A 13 27.08 -2.56 -33.49
CA SER A 13 26.53 -1.20 -33.55
C SER A 13 26.12 -0.68 -32.16
N LEU A 14 25.97 -1.56 -31.17
CA LEU A 14 25.73 -1.23 -29.76
C LEU A 14 26.81 -1.87 -28.88
N THR A 15 27.27 -1.13 -27.87
CA THR A 15 28.15 -1.72 -26.86
C THR A 15 27.36 -2.63 -25.90
N PRO A 16 27.98 -3.65 -25.28
CA PRO A 16 27.31 -4.50 -24.30
C PRO A 16 26.63 -3.72 -23.16
N LYS A 17 27.22 -2.59 -22.76
CA LYS A 17 26.69 -1.71 -21.70
C LYS A 17 25.43 -0.95 -22.13
N GLU A 18 25.38 -0.49 -23.37
CA GLU A 18 24.22 0.22 -23.93
C GLU A 18 23.06 -0.75 -24.16
N ALA A 19 23.33 -1.90 -24.80
CA ALA A 19 22.35 -2.96 -24.99
C ALA A 19 21.73 -3.40 -23.65
N TYR A 20 22.55 -3.56 -22.61
CA TYR A 20 22.06 -3.89 -21.27
C TYR A 20 21.13 -2.81 -20.70
N LYS A 21 21.45 -1.53 -20.86
CA LYS A 21 20.63 -0.42 -20.35
C LYS A 21 19.28 -0.30 -21.07
N GLU A 22 19.23 -0.62 -22.36
CA GLU A 22 17.98 -0.62 -23.14
C GLU A 22 17.12 -1.86 -22.88
N LEU A 23 17.73 -3.03 -22.69
CA LEU A 23 17.01 -4.25 -22.31
C LEU A 23 16.44 -4.16 -20.90
N TYR A 24 17.15 -3.47 -20.01
CA TYR A 24 16.77 -3.31 -18.60
C TYR A 24 16.71 -1.83 -18.23
N PRO A 25 15.71 -1.08 -18.76
CA PRO A 25 15.55 0.31 -18.39
C PRO A 25 15.30 0.36 -16.89
N LYS A 26 16.12 1.15 -16.17
CA LYS A 26 15.93 1.37 -14.74
C LYS A 26 14.53 1.94 -14.54
N GLN A 27 13.64 1.14 -13.96
CA GLN A 27 12.32 1.63 -13.59
C GLN A 27 12.51 2.82 -12.66
N LYS A 28 11.88 3.95 -12.98
CA LYS A 28 11.84 5.10 -12.08
C LYS A 28 11.04 4.68 -10.85
N THR A 29 11.71 4.21 -9.81
CA THR A 29 11.08 3.96 -8.52
C THR A 29 10.69 5.32 -7.96
N GLN A 30 9.39 5.59 -7.94
CA GLN A 30 8.87 6.79 -7.30
C GLN A 30 9.16 6.66 -5.81
N MET A 31 10.04 7.50 -5.25
CA MET A 31 10.30 7.49 -3.81
C MET A 31 9.00 7.85 -3.09
N LEU A 32 8.37 6.86 -2.48
CA LEU A 32 7.15 7.03 -1.70
C LEU A 32 7.49 7.89 -0.47
N ARG A 33 6.83 9.04 -0.36
CA ARG A 33 6.95 9.90 0.83
C ARG A 33 6.35 9.19 2.03
N ARG A 34 6.90 9.42 3.23
CA ARG A 34 6.32 8.89 4.47
C ARG A 34 4.97 9.54 4.76
N ALA A 35 4.04 8.75 5.28
CA ALA A 35 2.76 9.24 5.77
C ALA A 35 2.89 9.73 7.23
N HIS A 36 2.17 10.80 7.55
CA HIS A 36 2.08 11.34 8.90
C HIS A 36 0.73 11.07 9.55
N PHE A 37 -0.31 10.87 8.73
CA PHE A 37 -1.66 10.67 9.21
C PHE A 37 -2.36 9.51 8.49
N VAL A 38 -3.29 8.88 9.20
CA VAL A 38 -4.16 7.84 8.66
C VAL A 38 -5.61 8.25 8.88
N LYS A 39 -6.41 8.22 7.82
CA LYS A 39 -7.86 8.30 7.92
C LYS A 39 -8.45 6.91 7.81
N ILE A 40 -9.23 6.53 8.82
CA ILE A 40 -9.97 5.29 8.84
C ILE A 40 -11.45 5.62 8.59
N ARG A 41 -12.16 4.76 7.87
CA ARG A 41 -13.61 4.85 7.74
C ARG A 41 -14.15 3.43 7.74
N ILE A 42 -15.02 3.16 8.69
CA ILE A 42 -15.70 1.88 8.88
C ILE A 42 -17.16 2.08 8.49
N ARG A 43 -17.71 1.15 7.71
CA ARG A 43 -19.12 1.07 7.38
C ARG A 43 -19.63 -0.32 7.72
N ILE A 44 -20.59 -0.36 8.65
CA ILE A 44 -21.28 -1.58 9.08
C ILE A 44 -22.63 -1.63 8.34
N PRO A 45 -23.00 -2.75 7.69
CA PRO A 45 -24.31 -2.87 7.06
C PRO A 45 -25.41 -2.82 8.12
N ASP A 46 -26.59 -2.33 7.73
CA ASP A 46 -27.84 -2.34 8.52
C ASP A 46 -27.86 -1.56 9.85
N ASP A 47 -26.73 -1.03 10.33
CA ASP A 47 -26.68 -0.18 11.53
C ASP A 47 -26.33 1.29 11.21
N LYS A 48 -27.37 2.13 11.11
CA LYS A 48 -27.20 3.58 10.87
C LYS A 48 -26.60 4.31 12.08
N ALA A 49 -26.87 3.85 13.31
CA ALA A 49 -26.39 4.50 14.52
C ALA A 49 -24.89 4.25 14.70
N ALA A 50 -24.44 3.00 14.56
CA ALA A 50 -23.03 2.64 14.58
C ALA A 50 -22.26 3.37 13.48
N ASN A 51 -22.80 3.43 12.26
CA ASN A 51 -22.19 4.19 11.17
C ASN A 51 -22.03 5.68 11.49
N ARG A 52 -23.01 6.29 12.16
CA ARG A 52 -22.94 7.69 12.59
C ARG A 52 -21.85 7.90 13.63
N LEU A 53 -21.78 7.02 14.62
CA LEU A 53 -20.75 7.05 15.66
C LEU A 53 -19.35 6.90 15.05
N MET A 54 -19.15 5.89 14.19
CA MET A 54 -17.87 5.64 13.51
C MET A 54 -17.44 6.86 12.67
N ARG A 55 -18.39 7.55 12.03
CA ARG A 55 -18.10 8.76 11.25
C ARG A 55 -17.65 9.92 12.14
N ILE A 56 -18.15 10.02 13.36
CA ILE A 56 -17.78 11.06 14.33
C ILE A 56 -16.40 10.75 14.91
N ILE A 57 -16.19 9.52 15.40
CA ILE A 57 -14.91 9.10 16.00
C ILE A 57 -13.76 9.21 14.99
N PHE A 58 -13.98 8.77 13.75
CA PHE A 58 -12.97 8.79 12.69
C PHE A 58 -13.12 9.98 11.72
N LEU A 59 -13.72 11.09 12.19
CA LEU A 59 -13.83 12.30 11.37
C LEU A 59 -12.45 12.89 11.06
N LEU A 60 -11.63 12.97 12.11
CA LEU A 60 -10.28 13.51 12.09
C LEU A 60 -9.27 12.41 11.72
N PRO A 61 -8.28 12.71 10.86
CA PRO A 61 -7.23 11.75 10.56
C PRO A 61 -6.33 11.58 11.81
N ALA A 62 -6.10 10.34 12.21
CA ALA A 62 -5.28 10.02 13.37
C ALA A 62 -3.78 10.16 13.01
N PRO A 63 -2.95 10.72 13.89
CA PRO A 63 -1.50 10.66 13.73
C PRO A 63 -1.02 9.21 13.62
N LEU A 64 -0.13 8.94 12.66
CA LEU A 64 0.37 7.61 12.37
C LEU A 64 1.04 6.94 13.59
N PHE A 65 1.60 7.76 14.48
CA PHE A 65 2.23 7.32 15.72
C PHE A 65 1.27 6.51 16.60
N PHE A 66 0.03 6.96 16.77
CA PHE A 66 -0.96 6.22 17.57
C PHE A 66 -1.30 4.88 16.94
N VAL A 67 -1.54 4.86 15.62
CA VAL A 67 -1.84 3.61 14.89
C VAL A 67 -0.70 2.60 15.04
N LYS A 68 0.54 3.07 14.87
CA LYS A 68 1.74 2.24 15.05
C LYS A 68 1.89 1.74 16.49
N PHE A 69 1.57 2.58 17.47
CA PHE A 69 1.60 2.22 18.88
C PHE A 69 0.59 1.11 19.17
N PHE A 70 -0.67 1.27 18.77
CA PHE A 70 -1.71 0.24 18.97
C PHE A 70 -1.43 -1.05 18.23
N LEU A 71 -0.91 -0.99 17.00
CA LEU A 71 -0.52 -2.17 16.23
C LEU A 71 0.51 -3.03 16.98
N ARG A 72 1.40 -2.45 17.79
CA ARG A 72 2.37 -3.25 18.57
C ARG A 72 1.68 -4.22 19.52
N PHE A 73 0.55 -3.83 20.11
CA PHE A 73 -0.20 -4.64 21.08
C PHE A 73 -1.17 -5.64 20.44
N MET A 74 -1.46 -5.53 19.15
CA MET A 74 -2.29 -6.51 18.45
C MET A 74 -1.54 -7.84 18.29
N LYS A 75 -2.21 -8.96 18.57
CA LYS A 75 -1.68 -10.30 18.29
C LYS A 75 -1.58 -10.51 16.79
N ASP A 76 -0.57 -11.28 16.38
CA ASP A 76 -0.38 -11.66 14.97
C ASP A 76 -1.25 -12.88 14.70
N ASP A 77 -2.56 -12.68 14.61
CA ASP A 77 -3.50 -13.76 14.31
C ASP A 77 -3.42 -14.03 12.79
N GLN A 78 -2.42 -14.82 12.39
CA GLN A 78 -2.08 -15.09 11.00
C GLN A 78 -3.11 -15.96 10.25
N GLU A 79 -4.08 -16.55 10.93
CA GLU A 79 -4.97 -17.57 10.34
C GLU A 79 -6.03 -17.02 9.36
N SER A 80 -6.22 -15.70 9.25
CA SER A 80 -7.35 -15.15 8.47
C SER A 80 -7.03 -13.98 7.53
N LEU A 81 -5.79 -13.49 7.48
CA LEU A 81 -5.43 -12.32 6.67
C LEU A 81 -4.39 -12.64 5.59
N PRO A 82 -4.57 -12.14 4.36
CA PRO A 82 -3.61 -12.35 3.26
C PRO A 82 -2.32 -11.52 3.40
N LEU A 83 -2.22 -10.67 4.44
CA LEU A 83 -1.10 -9.77 4.68
C LEU A 83 -0.59 -9.94 6.11
N SER A 84 0.72 -10.02 6.27
CA SER A 84 1.36 -10.04 7.59
C SER A 84 1.23 -8.68 8.28
N LYS A 85 1.20 -8.67 9.62
CA LYS A 85 1.29 -7.45 10.43
C LYS A 85 2.46 -6.54 10.03
N LYS A 86 3.62 -7.11 9.66
CA LYS A 86 4.79 -6.33 9.22
C LYS A 86 4.52 -5.62 7.89
N GLU A 87 3.88 -6.29 6.95
CA GLU A 87 3.54 -5.74 5.64
C GLU A 87 2.50 -4.62 5.78
N ILE A 88 1.48 -4.82 6.63
CA ILE A 88 0.49 -3.77 6.94
C ILE A 88 1.20 -2.56 7.54
N TYR A 89 2.10 -2.77 8.51
CA TYR A 89 2.87 -1.70 9.14
C TYR A 89 3.71 -0.91 8.14
N GLU A 90 4.32 -1.60 7.18
CA GLU A 90 5.09 -0.97 6.12
C GLU A 90 4.20 -0.19 5.15
N LEU A 91 3.11 -0.78 4.69
CA LEU A 91 2.15 -0.15 3.78
C LEU A 91 1.58 1.15 4.37
N ILE A 92 1.14 1.14 5.63
CA ILE A 92 0.59 2.35 6.25
C ILE A 92 1.65 3.43 6.48
N SER A 93 2.95 3.10 6.44
CA SER A 93 4.03 4.05 6.66
C SER A 93 4.30 4.97 5.46
N TYR A 94 3.73 4.66 4.29
CA TYR A 94 3.90 5.44 3.07
C TYR A 94 2.62 6.22 2.73
N ARG A 95 2.80 7.40 2.14
CA ARG A 95 1.72 8.33 1.75
C ARG A 95 1.03 7.86 0.49
N GLY A 96 -0.29 8.07 0.43
CA GLY A 96 -1.10 7.79 -0.76
C GLY A 96 -1.57 6.34 -0.86
N ILE A 97 -1.29 5.51 0.16
CA ILE A 97 -1.75 4.13 0.23
C ILE A 97 -3.23 4.11 0.64
N LYS A 98 -4.02 3.33 -0.08
CA LYS A 98 -5.44 3.10 0.19
C LYS A 98 -5.70 1.60 0.33
N ILE A 99 -6.00 1.18 1.55
CA ILE A 99 -6.36 -0.21 1.86
C ILE A 99 -7.88 -0.28 2.01
N GLN A 100 -8.51 -1.25 1.35
CA GLN A 100 -9.93 -1.52 1.46
C GLN A 100 -10.12 -2.97 1.85
N VAL A 101 -10.77 -3.20 2.98
CA VAL A 101 -11.13 -4.51 3.48
C VAL A 101 -12.64 -4.66 3.37
N LYS A 102 -13.06 -5.68 2.65
CA LYS A 102 -14.46 -6.10 2.55
C LYS A 102 -14.59 -7.42 3.28
N THR A 103 -15.44 -7.49 4.28
CA THR A 103 -15.70 -8.74 5.01
C THR A 103 -16.86 -9.49 4.39
N THR A 104 -16.92 -10.81 4.60
CA THR A 104 -18.05 -11.65 4.18
C THR A 104 -19.37 -11.18 4.82
N SER A 105 -19.29 -10.61 6.02
CA SER A 105 -20.41 -10.01 6.76
C SER A 105 -20.91 -8.68 6.17
N GLY A 106 -20.32 -8.19 5.08
CA GLY A 106 -20.76 -6.98 4.37
C GLY A 106 -20.18 -5.67 4.92
N GLU A 107 -19.30 -5.75 5.92
CA GLU A 107 -18.62 -4.58 6.48
C GLU A 107 -17.54 -4.10 5.52
N ASN A 108 -17.40 -2.77 5.43
CA ASN A 108 -16.42 -2.12 4.58
C ASN A 108 -15.52 -1.22 5.42
N ILE A 109 -14.24 -1.58 5.52
CA ILE A 109 -13.22 -0.79 6.22
C ILE A 109 -12.30 -0.20 5.17
N SER A 110 -12.11 1.12 5.23
CA SER A 110 -11.20 1.84 4.33
C SER A 110 -10.18 2.64 5.12
N ILE A 111 -8.92 2.49 4.74
CA ILE A 111 -7.77 3.14 5.38
C ILE A 111 -7.05 3.93 4.30
N LYS A 112 -6.81 5.22 4.54
CA LYS A 112 -6.08 6.11 3.62
C LYS A 112 -4.97 6.86 4.35
N THR A 113 -3.76 6.82 3.82
CA THR A 113 -2.59 7.50 4.38
C THR A 113 -2.34 8.85 3.71
N PHE A 114 -1.92 9.85 4.50
CA PHE A 114 -1.68 11.24 4.09
C PHE A 114 -0.29 11.72 4.51
#